data_AF-I1CL02-F1
#
_entry.id   AF-I1CL02-F1
#
_cell.length_a   1.000
_cell.length_b   1.000
_cell.length_c   1.000
_cell.angle_alpha   90.00
_cell.angle_beta   90.00
_cell.angle_gamma   90.00
#
_symmetry.space_group_name_H-M   'P 1'
#
loop_
_entity.id
_entity.type
_entity.pdbx_description
1 polymer ?
#
loop_
_entity_poly.entity_id
_entity_poly.type
_entity_poly.pdbx_seq_one_letter_code
_entity_poly.pdbx_strand_id
1 'polypeptide(L)'
;MSDHEDVDALFEDDPGPLEEVIDEDDAEDLRLDQADNKVWLVKVPKFLAETWKNIDQDNVHLGSLRIYKDAQPPGKSSRISLVLPENTMTSHIPKEYSISLLSAEVQNKFVFSQTEHGKTISGTVHHECVAVPTEANAYRNIMRKRVREAGTPQRTTQVLGQNNQPVFVPGASSAVPSSDFSDFVTSKKPKTDNKEKATRMPRNELMDLLFAAFDRYPYWSFKGILEETKQPSQYLKEILSEICILNKRGPYAGNYQLKQEYKQRPSAAEKQNSTEKSAEDATSSEDEDEEFMEDVKL
;
A
#
# COMPACT_ATOMS: atom_id res chain seq x y z
N MET A 1 -71.55 -57.38 -22.16
CA MET A 1 -70.43 -57.67 -23.07
C MET A 1 -70.65 -56.76 -24.27
N SER A 2 -69.96 -55.64 -24.42
CA SER A 2 -68.55 -55.43 -24.06
C SER A 2 -68.28 -53.95 -23.79
N ASP A 3 -67.24 -53.77 -23.00
CA ASP A 3 -66.79 -52.57 -22.29
C ASP A 3 -66.37 -51.42 -23.20
N HIS A 4 -66.66 -50.18 -22.79
CA HIS A 4 -65.97 -48.99 -23.26
C HIS A 4 -65.24 -48.39 -22.05
N GLU A 5 -63.94 -48.27 -22.21
CA GLU A 5 -62.95 -48.00 -21.17
C GLU A 5 -63.13 -46.62 -20.55
N ASP A 6 -63.22 -46.61 -19.22
CA ASP A 6 -62.92 -45.44 -18.39
C ASP A 6 -61.42 -45.13 -18.51
N VAL A 7 -61.09 -44.01 -19.16
CA VAL A 7 -59.79 -43.35 -19.02
C VAL A 7 -60.05 -41.95 -18.48
N ASP A 8 -60.44 -41.93 -17.21
CA ASP A 8 -60.60 -40.71 -16.42
C ASP A 8 -59.42 -40.58 -15.44
N ALA A 9 -59.00 -39.33 -15.23
CA ALA A 9 -58.05 -38.84 -14.23
C ALA A 9 -56.55 -39.16 -14.41
N LEU A 10 -55.83 -38.30 -15.15
CA LEU A 10 -54.39 -38.08 -14.95
C LEU A 10 -53.90 -36.67 -15.33
N PHE A 11 -54.74 -35.64 -15.13
CA PHE A 11 -54.32 -34.24 -15.25
C PHE A 11 -55.06 -33.34 -14.23
N GLU A 12 -54.87 -33.62 -12.94
CA GLU A 12 -55.09 -32.63 -11.87
C GLU A 12 -53.76 -32.41 -11.15
N ASP A 13 -52.81 -31.80 -11.85
CA ASP A 13 -51.79 -30.99 -11.18
C ASP A 13 -52.14 -29.54 -11.50
N ASP A 14 -52.97 -28.96 -10.64
CA ASP A 14 -53.14 -27.50 -10.54
C ASP A 14 -51.78 -26.93 -10.13
N PRO A 15 -51.04 -26.24 -11.02
CA PRO A 15 -49.83 -25.58 -10.60
C PRO A 15 -50.27 -24.46 -9.67
N GLY A 16 -50.07 -24.67 -8.36
CA GLY A 16 -50.32 -23.66 -7.33
C GLY A 16 -49.73 -22.30 -7.70
N PRO A 17 -50.13 -21.21 -7.00
CA PRO A 17 -49.83 -19.85 -7.42
C PRO A 17 -48.33 -19.74 -7.69
N LEU A 18 -48.00 -19.42 -8.95
CA LEU A 18 -46.65 -19.14 -9.41
C LEU A 18 -46.01 -18.18 -8.40
N GLU A 19 -45.13 -18.70 -7.54
CA GLU A 19 -44.12 -17.86 -6.93
C GLU A 19 -43.38 -17.23 -8.10
N GLU A 20 -43.49 -15.91 -8.24
CA GLU A 20 -42.74 -15.14 -9.22
C GLU A 20 -41.26 -15.49 -9.02
N VAL A 21 -40.76 -16.40 -9.85
CA VAL A 21 -39.34 -16.60 -10.08
C VAL A 21 -38.85 -15.29 -10.68
N ILE A 22 -38.40 -14.40 -9.80
CA ILE A 22 -37.72 -13.16 -10.18
C ILE A 22 -36.41 -13.62 -10.81
N ASP A 23 -36.35 -13.60 -12.15
CA ASP A 23 -35.11 -13.86 -12.88
C ASP A 23 -34.06 -12.84 -12.39
N GLU A 24 -32.79 -13.24 -12.25
CA GLU A 24 -31.73 -12.30 -11.81
C GLU A 24 -31.62 -11.07 -12.72
N ASP A 25 -32.12 -11.16 -13.96
CA ASP A 25 -32.24 -10.07 -14.92
C ASP A 25 -33.36 -9.05 -14.58
N ASP A 26 -34.44 -9.45 -13.88
CA ASP A 26 -35.54 -8.56 -13.47
C ASP A 26 -35.15 -7.65 -12.29
N ALA A 27 -34.06 -7.95 -11.58
CA ALA A 27 -33.52 -7.09 -10.53
C ALA A 27 -32.86 -5.81 -11.10
N GLU A 28 -32.54 -5.79 -12.39
CA GLU A 28 -32.00 -4.62 -13.07
C GLU A 28 -33.09 -3.67 -13.60
N ASP A 29 -34.33 -4.15 -13.74
CA ASP A 29 -35.44 -3.38 -14.28
C ASP A 29 -35.97 -2.32 -13.30
N LEU A 30 -36.16 -1.12 -13.85
CA LEU A 30 -36.70 0.01 -13.10
C LEU A 30 -38.23 -0.02 -13.14
N ARG A 31 -38.87 -0.26 -12.00
CA ARG A 31 -40.33 -0.18 -11.90
C ARG A 31 -40.81 1.27 -12.04
N LEU A 32 -41.79 1.51 -12.92
CA LEU A 32 -42.28 2.83 -13.30
C LEU A 32 -43.65 3.20 -12.69
N ASP A 33 -44.19 2.34 -11.82
CA ASP A 33 -45.57 2.39 -11.33
C ASP A 33 -45.95 3.72 -10.65
N GLN A 34 -44.97 4.41 -10.06
CA GLN A 34 -45.19 5.69 -9.36
C GLN A 34 -44.62 6.89 -10.11
N ALA A 35 -44.37 6.79 -11.42
CA ALA A 35 -43.82 7.89 -12.22
C ALA A 35 -44.70 9.16 -12.19
N ASP A 36 -46.02 8.98 -12.16
CA ASP A 36 -47.00 10.09 -12.10
C ASP A 36 -47.12 10.74 -10.71
N ASN A 37 -46.50 10.16 -9.68
CA ASN A 37 -46.54 10.73 -8.34
C ASN A 37 -45.75 12.05 -8.29
N LYS A 38 -46.39 13.12 -7.86
CA LYS A 38 -45.78 14.46 -7.78
C LYS A 38 -45.21 14.69 -6.39
N VAL A 39 -43.90 14.86 -6.32
CA VAL A 39 -43.18 15.11 -5.05
C VAL A 39 -42.60 16.53 -5.02
N TRP A 40 -42.39 17.06 -3.81
CA TRP A 40 -41.78 18.37 -3.59
C TRP A 40 -40.36 18.19 -3.08
N LEU A 41 -39.41 18.90 -3.69
CA LEU A 41 -38.03 18.93 -3.25
C LEU A 41 -37.81 20.17 -2.38
N VAL A 42 -37.57 19.97 -1.08
CA VAL A 42 -37.36 21.07 -0.13
C VAL A 42 -35.91 21.10 0.35
N LYS A 43 -35.20 22.18 0.08
CA LYS A 43 -33.87 22.45 0.66
C LYS A 43 -34.03 22.96 2.08
N VAL A 44 -33.58 22.15 3.05
CA VAL A 44 -33.65 22.43 4.48
C VAL A 44 -32.28 22.84 5.04
N PRO A 45 -32.18 23.77 6.00
CA PRO A 45 -30.92 24.12 6.65
C PRO A 45 -30.28 22.94 7.38
N LYS A 46 -28.94 22.80 7.30
CA LYS A 46 -28.20 21.66 7.88
C LYS A 46 -28.50 21.39 9.35
N PHE A 47 -28.60 22.43 10.19
CA PHE A 47 -28.86 22.25 11.61
C PHE A 47 -30.25 21.64 11.88
N LEU A 48 -31.24 21.93 11.02
CA LEU A 48 -32.57 21.35 11.13
C LEU A 48 -32.56 19.88 10.70
N ALA A 49 -31.88 19.58 9.59
CA ALA A 49 -31.70 18.20 9.12
C ALA A 49 -30.93 17.34 10.15
N GLU A 50 -29.88 17.89 10.78
CA GLU A 50 -29.14 17.23 11.86
C GLU A 50 -30.03 16.94 13.07
N THR A 51 -30.90 17.88 13.46
CA THR A 51 -31.84 17.62 14.57
C THR A 51 -32.87 16.55 14.25
N TRP A 52 -33.36 16.47 13.02
CA TRP A 52 -34.27 15.40 12.63
C TRP A 52 -33.56 14.05 12.52
N LYS A 53 -32.30 14.04 12.10
CA LYS A 53 -31.48 12.82 12.04
C LYS A 53 -31.21 12.23 13.42
N ASN A 54 -31.13 13.05 14.46
CA ASN A 54 -30.88 12.61 15.84
C ASN A 54 -32.14 12.09 16.56
N ILE A 55 -33.30 12.03 15.90
CA ILE A 55 -34.52 11.49 16.49
C ILE A 55 -34.59 10.01 16.13
N ASP A 56 -34.28 9.16 17.10
CA ASP A 56 -34.25 7.69 16.93
C ASP A 56 -35.64 7.02 17.04
N GLN A 57 -36.68 7.81 17.35
CA GLN A 57 -38.04 7.30 17.52
C GLN A 57 -38.82 7.43 16.21
N ASP A 58 -39.40 6.31 15.78
CA ASP A 58 -40.31 6.26 14.64
C ASP A 58 -41.64 6.95 14.96
N ASN A 59 -42.31 7.50 13.94
CA ASN A 59 -43.59 8.19 14.04
C ASN A 59 -43.61 9.46 14.92
N VAL A 60 -42.47 10.12 15.13
CA VAL A 60 -42.42 11.40 15.83
C VAL A 60 -42.95 12.52 14.94
N HIS A 61 -43.87 13.32 15.48
CA HIS A 61 -44.33 14.54 14.80
C HIS A 61 -43.19 15.57 14.73
N LEU A 62 -42.64 15.79 13.53
CA LEU A 62 -41.51 16.69 13.29
C LEU A 62 -41.92 18.15 13.04
N GLY A 63 -43.17 18.39 12.66
CA GLY A 63 -43.67 19.71 12.30
C GLY A 63 -44.96 19.65 11.50
N SER A 64 -45.60 20.80 11.41
CA SER A 64 -46.82 21.01 10.62
C SER A 64 -46.53 21.98 9.49
N LEU A 65 -46.88 21.61 8.27
CA LEU A 65 -46.79 22.48 7.11
C LEU A 65 -48.08 23.29 6.95
N ARG A 66 -47.99 24.62 7.00
CA ARG A 66 -49.10 25.55 6.78
C ARG A 66 -49.01 26.14 5.39
N ILE A 67 -50.07 26.01 4.60
CA ILE A 67 -50.18 26.56 3.26
C ILE A 67 -51.26 27.64 3.29
N TYR A 68 -50.86 28.89 3.19
CA TYR A 68 -51.79 30.02 3.13
C TYR A 68 -52.23 30.20 1.68
N LYS A 69 -53.50 29.87 1.41
CA LYS A 69 -54.17 30.09 0.12
C LYS A 69 -54.87 31.45 0.09
N ASP A 70 -54.28 32.47 0.70
CA ASP A 70 -54.85 33.81 0.60
C ASP A 70 -54.85 34.26 -0.86
N ALA A 71 -55.90 34.97 -1.26
CA ALA A 71 -56.12 35.52 -2.59
C ALA A 71 -55.06 36.58 -2.90
N GLN A 72 -53.85 36.14 -3.19
CA GLN A 72 -52.76 36.96 -3.70
C GLN A 72 -53.14 37.40 -5.13
N PRO A 73 -52.78 38.62 -5.58
CA PRO A 73 -52.97 39.04 -6.96
C PRO A 73 -52.42 38.01 -7.95
N PRO A 74 -53.02 37.89 -9.16
CA PRO A 74 -52.63 36.86 -10.14
C PRO A 74 -51.14 36.95 -10.45
N GLY A 75 -50.39 35.91 -10.08
CA GLY A 75 -48.94 35.81 -10.34
C GLY A 75 -48.03 35.61 -9.13
N LYS A 76 -48.55 35.56 -7.90
CA LYS A 76 -47.74 35.19 -6.71
C LYS A 76 -48.18 33.84 -6.13
N SER A 77 -47.21 32.98 -5.87
CA SER A 77 -47.43 31.66 -5.28
C SER A 77 -47.85 31.75 -3.81
N SER A 78 -48.62 30.75 -3.37
CA SER A 78 -49.08 30.62 -1.98
C SER A 78 -47.93 30.69 -1.01
N ARG A 79 -48.09 31.44 0.09
CA ARG A 79 -47.11 31.47 1.18
C ARG A 79 -47.18 30.12 1.91
N ILE A 80 -46.05 29.44 2.00
CA ILE A 80 -45.91 28.16 2.71
C ILE A 80 -45.03 28.39 3.93
N SER A 81 -45.41 27.85 5.08
CA SER A 81 -44.65 27.98 6.32
C SER A 81 -44.60 26.64 7.07
N LEU A 82 -43.39 26.19 7.41
CA LEU A 82 -43.15 25.01 8.23
C LEU A 82 -43.02 25.45 9.69
N VAL A 83 -43.88 24.91 10.54
CA VAL A 83 -43.90 25.19 11.99
C VAL A 83 -43.47 23.94 12.74
N LEU A 84 -42.40 24.05 13.53
CA LEU A 84 -41.90 22.96 14.35
C LEU A 84 -42.68 22.86 15.66
N PRO A 85 -42.84 21.66 16.23
CA PRO A 85 -43.43 21.49 17.54
C PRO A 85 -42.47 22.02 18.62
N GLU A 86 -43.05 22.46 19.73
CA GLU A 86 -42.32 22.89 20.90
C GLU A 86 -41.82 21.65 21.65
N ASN A 87 -40.56 21.28 21.39
CA ASN A 87 -39.89 20.16 22.05
C ASN A 87 -38.58 20.67 22.67
N THR A 88 -38.09 19.97 23.69
CA THR A 88 -36.85 20.35 24.40
C THR A 88 -35.66 20.46 23.44
N MET A 89 -35.65 19.64 22.39
CA MET A 89 -34.62 19.60 21.34
C MET A 89 -34.73 20.73 20.29
N THR A 90 -35.91 21.33 20.12
CA THR A 90 -36.13 22.43 19.15
C THR A 90 -35.98 23.82 19.79
N SER A 91 -35.70 23.90 21.09
CA SER A 91 -35.53 25.16 21.84
C SER A 91 -34.41 26.07 21.33
N HIS A 92 -33.36 25.49 20.74
CA HIS A 92 -32.19 26.22 20.24
C HIS A 92 -32.30 26.64 18.76
N ILE A 93 -33.41 26.31 18.10
CA ILE A 93 -33.61 26.41 16.66
C ILE A 93 -34.85 27.27 16.38
N PRO A 94 -34.89 28.05 15.28
CA PRO A 94 -36.09 28.78 14.86
C PRO A 94 -37.32 27.88 14.82
N LYS A 95 -38.46 28.34 15.36
CA LYS A 95 -39.71 27.57 15.38
C LYS A 95 -40.46 27.60 14.05
N GLU A 96 -40.33 28.70 13.31
CA GLU A 96 -41.02 28.92 12.03
C GLU A 96 -40.03 29.09 10.88
N TYR A 97 -40.30 28.40 9.76
CA TYR A 97 -39.56 28.51 8.51
C TYR A 97 -40.53 28.88 7.39
N SER A 98 -40.23 29.95 6.66
CA SER A 98 -40.92 30.27 5.40
C SER A 98 -40.34 29.41 4.29
N ILE A 99 -41.20 28.68 3.56
CA ILE A 99 -40.80 27.94 2.38
C ILE A 99 -41.07 28.81 1.15
N SER A 100 -40.00 29.15 0.43
CA SER A 100 -40.08 29.88 -0.85
C SER A 100 -39.92 28.91 -2.01
N LEU A 101 -40.86 28.95 -2.96
CA LEU A 101 -40.76 28.25 -4.24
C LEU A 101 -39.69 28.94 -5.10
N LEU A 102 -38.66 28.20 -5.51
CA LEU A 102 -37.56 28.72 -6.33
C LEU A 102 -37.92 28.74 -7.82
N SER A 103 -38.57 27.67 -8.28
CA SER A 103 -39.08 27.55 -9.65
C SER A 103 -40.53 27.07 -9.62
N ALA A 104 -41.35 27.65 -10.50
CA ALA A 104 -42.72 27.21 -10.69
C ALA A 104 -42.79 25.86 -11.43
N GLU A 105 -41.85 25.61 -12.32
CA GLU A 105 -41.73 24.39 -13.11
C GLU A 105 -40.33 23.80 -12.96
N VAL A 106 -40.27 22.51 -12.67
CA VAL A 106 -39.03 21.76 -12.53
C VAL A 106 -39.05 20.69 -13.63
N GLN A 107 -38.04 20.71 -14.49
CA GLN A 107 -37.90 19.74 -15.57
C GLN A 107 -36.77 18.76 -15.26
N ASN A 108 -36.91 17.51 -15.71
CA ASN A 108 -35.89 16.45 -15.62
C ASN A 108 -35.39 16.13 -14.20
N LYS A 109 -36.26 16.19 -13.19
CA LYS A 109 -35.95 15.73 -11.82
C LYS A 109 -36.91 14.63 -11.40
N PHE A 110 -36.35 13.46 -11.15
CA PHE A 110 -37.07 12.26 -10.73
C PHE A 110 -36.48 11.75 -9.41
N VAL A 111 -37.31 11.13 -8.59
CA VAL A 111 -36.90 10.48 -7.35
C VAL A 111 -36.96 8.97 -7.58
N PHE A 112 -35.84 8.30 -7.33
CA PHE A 112 -35.73 6.85 -7.34
C PHE A 112 -35.50 6.35 -5.91
N SER A 113 -36.05 5.18 -5.61
CA SER A 113 -35.76 4.43 -4.40
C SER A 113 -35.14 3.10 -4.79
N GLN A 114 -34.16 2.68 -3.99
CA GLN A 114 -33.52 1.39 -4.11
C GLN A 114 -33.78 0.62 -2.83
N THR A 115 -34.40 -0.55 -2.95
CA THR A 115 -34.62 -1.50 -1.86
C THR A 115 -33.89 -2.79 -2.16
N GLU A 116 -33.88 -3.73 -1.21
CA GLU A 116 -33.30 -5.07 -1.41
C GLU A 116 -34.01 -5.86 -2.53
N HIS A 117 -35.24 -5.46 -2.88
CA HIS A 117 -36.08 -6.11 -3.88
C HIS A 117 -36.07 -5.42 -5.26
N GLY A 118 -35.20 -4.42 -5.48
CA GLY A 118 -35.02 -3.78 -6.79
C GLY A 118 -35.10 -2.25 -6.77
N LYS A 119 -35.12 -1.65 -7.97
CA LYS A 119 -35.14 -0.19 -8.17
C LYS A 119 -36.53 0.25 -8.62
N THR A 120 -37.06 1.28 -7.99
CA THR A 120 -38.37 1.84 -8.35
C THR A 120 -38.31 3.36 -8.46
N ILE A 121 -39.09 3.94 -9.38
CA ILE A 121 -39.32 5.38 -9.39
C ILE A 121 -40.35 5.72 -8.31
N SER A 122 -40.06 6.68 -7.43
CA SER A 122 -40.99 7.14 -6.38
C SER A 122 -41.83 8.35 -6.82
N GLY A 123 -41.39 9.07 -7.86
CA GLY A 123 -42.14 10.19 -8.42
C GLY A 123 -41.33 11.23 -9.18
N THR A 124 -42.05 12.17 -9.80
CA THR A 124 -41.52 13.36 -10.48
C THR A 124 -41.51 14.56 -9.55
N VAL A 125 -40.42 15.33 -9.54
CA VAL A 125 -40.34 16.54 -8.72
C VAL A 125 -41.13 17.65 -9.41
N HIS A 126 -42.21 18.11 -8.76
CA HIS A 126 -43.07 19.16 -9.30
C HIS A 126 -42.63 20.57 -8.88
N HIS A 127 -42.18 20.71 -7.63
CA HIS A 127 -41.77 22.00 -7.07
C HIS A 127 -40.44 21.90 -6.33
N GLU A 128 -39.58 22.88 -6.58
CA GLU A 128 -38.35 23.08 -5.83
C GLU A 128 -38.52 24.25 -4.86
N CYS A 129 -38.26 23.96 -3.60
CA CYS A 129 -38.56 24.81 -2.46
C CYS A 129 -37.32 25.01 -1.61
N VAL A 130 -37.18 26.17 -0.99
CA VAL A 130 -36.13 26.46 -0.02
C VAL A 130 -36.78 26.87 1.29
N ALA A 131 -36.44 26.18 2.37
CA ALA A 131 -36.88 26.53 3.71
C ALA A 131 -35.92 27.56 4.33
N VAL A 132 -36.45 28.74 4.64
CA VAL A 132 -35.71 29.86 5.23
C VAL A 132 -36.26 30.11 6.64
N PRO A 133 -35.43 30.15 7.68
CA PRO A 133 -35.89 30.44 9.03
C PRO A 133 -36.44 31.87 9.10
N THR A 134 -37.63 32.02 9.69
CA THR A 134 -38.29 33.31 9.88
C THR A 134 -37.71 34.06 11.09
N GLU A 135 -37.32 33.33 12.14
CA GLU A 135 -36.74 33.93 13.35
C GLU A 135 -35.26 34.29 13.18
N ALA A 136 -34.97 35.58 13.05
CA ALA A 136 -33.62 36.08 12.83
C ALA A 136 -32.66 35.88 14.01
N ASN A 137 -33.15 35.97 15.26
CA ASN A 137 -32.28 35.97 16.45
C ASN A 137 -31.68 34.59 16.74
N ALA A 138 -32.51 33.54 16.79
CA ALA A 138 -32.06 32.17 16.98
C ALA A 138 -31.13 31.74 15.85
N TYR A 139 -31.49 32.04 14.60
CA TYR A 139 -30.67 31.74 13.42
C TYR A 139 -29.29 32.44 13.46
N ARG A 140 -29.24 33.73 13.84
CA ARG A 140 -27.97 34.47 13.93
C ARG A 140 -27.02 33.88 14.97
N ASN A 141 -27.54 33.39 16.09
CA ASN A 141 -26.73 32.71 17.10
C ASN A 141 -26.15 31.39 16.58
N ILE A 142 -26.92 30.59 15.84
CA ILE A 142 -26.45 29.35 15.20
C ILE A 142 -25.36 29.67 14.18
N MET A 143 -25.57 30.68 13.33
CA MET A 143 -24.56 31.08 12.34
C MET A 143 -23.27 31.58 13.00
N ARG A 144 -23.37 32.36 14.09
CA ARG A 144 -22.19 32.80 14.87
C ARG A 144 -21.43 31.61 15.47
N LYS A 145 -22.14 30.63 16.04
CA LYS A 145 -21.54 29.41 16.59
C LYS A 145 -20.80 28.62 15.51
N ARG A 146 -21.42 28.43 14.34
CA ARG A 146 -20.81 27.74 13.19
C ARG A 146 -19.55 28.45 12.69
N VAL A 147 -19.58 29.77 12.55
CA VAL A 147 -18.39 30.54 12.11
C VAL A 147 -17.28 30.43 13.15
N ARG A 148 -17.61 30.44 14.44
CA ARG A 148 -16.61 30.26 15.51
C ARG A 148 -15.97 28.87 15.46
N GLU A 149 -16.77 27.82 15.30
CA GLU A 149 -16.29 26.42 15.25
C GLU A 149 -15.51 26.12 13.96
N ALA A 150 -15.93 26.67 12.82
CA ALA A 150 -15.17 26.58 11.58
C ALA A 150 -13.90 27.45 11.62
N GLY A 151 -13.93 28.56 12.37
CA GLY A 151 -12.82 29.47 12.55
C GLY A 151 -11.80 29.02 13.59
N THR A 152 -12.14 28.06 14.47
CA THR A 152 -11.16 27.44 15.37
C THR A 152 -10.28 26.49 14.58
N PRO A 153 -8.97 26.78 14.43
CA PRO A 153 -8.06 25.88 13.73
C PRO A 153 -7.97 24.54 14.47
N GLN A 154 -8.17 23.44 13.74
CA GLN A 154 -8.11 22.07 14.29
C GLN A 154 -6.70 21.67 14.77
N ARG A 155 -5.67 22.43 14.34
CA ARG A 155 -4.27 22.19 14.67
C ARG A 155 -3.60 23.53 14.93
N THR A 156 -3.14 23.75 16.16
CA THR A 156 -2.40 24.95 16.54
C THR A 156 -1.00 24.56 17.00
N THR A 157 0.01 25.25 16.49
CA THR A 157 1.37 25.16 17.02
C THR A 157 1.40 25.78 18.40
N GLN A 158 1.73 24.99 19.43
CA GLN A 158 2.00 25.52 20.76
C GLN A 158 3.42 26.07 20.77
N VAL A 159 3.57 27.37 20.99
CA VAL A 159 4.89 27.95 21.29
C VAL A 159 5.23 27.53 22.71
N LEU A 160 6.10 26.52 22.83
CA LEU A 160 6.63 26.12 24.12
C LEU A 160 7.43 27.30 24.68
N GLY A 161 7.11 27.71 25.91
CA GLY A 161 7.65 28.90 26.54
C GLY A 161 9.17 28.96 26.42
N GLN A 162 9.67 30.17 26.18
CA GLN A 162 11.08 30.52 25.95
C GLN A 162 11.96 30.41 27.21
N ASN A 163 11.61 29.49 28.11
CA ASN A 163 12.34 29.18 29.33
C ASN A 163 13.42 28.10 29.08
N ASN A 164 13.40 27.49 27.90
CA ASN A 164 14.41 26.53 27.45
C ASN A 164 14.87 26.93 26.05
N GLN A 165 15.73 27.95 25.99
CA GLN A 165 16.41 28.33 24.76
C GLN A 165 17.07 27.09 24.15
N PRO A 166 16.81 26.72 22.89
CA PRO A 166 17.56 25.66 22.24
C PRO A 166 18.98 26.18 22.04
N VAL A 167 19.94 25.63 22.80
CA VAL A 167 21.39 25.83 22.64
C VAL A 167 21.89 25.10 21.39
N PHE A 168 21.15 25.24 20.29
CA PHE A 168 21.47 24.68 18.99
C PHE A 168 21.52 25.83 17.98
N VAL A 169 22.38 26.80 18.28
CA VAL A 169 22.86 27.77 17.29
C VAL A 169 23.98 27.07 16.51
N PRO A 170 23.94 27.04 15.17
CA PRO A 170 25.06 26.53 14.36
C PRO A 170 26.37 27.23 14.79
N GLY A 171 27.32 26.46 15.33
CA GLY A 171 28.60 26.97 15.84
C GLY A 171 28.77 27.00 17.37
N ALA A 172 27.72 26.70 18.15
CA ALA A 172 27.77 26.69 19.62
C ALA A 172 27.86 25.26 20.23
N SER A 173 28.46 24.31 19.50
CA SER A 173 28.49 22.88 19.85
C SER A 173 29.39 22.49 21.02
N SER A 174 29.93 23.44 21.80
CA SER A 174 30.84 23.11 22.92
C SER A 174 30.14 22.91 24.26
N ALA A 175 28.83 23.16 24.38
CA ALA A 175 28.16 23.18 25.70
C ALA A 175 27.03 22.16 25.89
N VAL A 176 26.74 21.28 24.92
CA VAL A 176 25.72 20.23 25.06
C VAL A 176 26.34 18.84 24.90
N PRO A 177 26.13 17.91 25.85
CA PRO A 177 26.59 16.53 25.72
C PRO A 177 25.82 15.88 24.57
N SER A 178 26.50 15.69 23.45
CA SER A 178 25.95 15.09 22.22
C SER A 178 25.79 13.56 22.33
N SER A 179 25.53 13.02 23.52
CA SER A 179 25.55 11.58 23.79
C SER A 179 24.38 10.81 23.19
N ASP A 180 23.26 11.46 22.91
CA ASP A 180 21.99 10.74 22.67
C ASP A 180 21.54 10.72 21.20
N PHE A 181 22.31 11.33 20.28
CA PHE A 181 22.02 11.35 18.84
C PHE A 181 23.04 10.60 17.97
N SER A 182 24.03 9.91 18.57
CA SER A 182 25.08 9.19 17.82
C SER A 182 24.61 7.87 17.19
N ASP A 183 23.39 7.40 17.47
CA ASP A 183 22.93 6.06 17.10
C ASP A 183 22.03 6.02 15.84
N PHE A 184 21.62 7.18 15.31
CA PHE A 184 20.78 7.23 14.10
C PHE A 184 21.58 7.01 12.80
N VAL A 185 22.88 7.32 12.83
CA VAL A 185 23.82 6.92 11.79
C VAL A 185 25.08 6.48 12.53
N THR A 186 25.24 5.17 12.72
CA THR A 186 26.48 4.58 13.24
C THR A 186 27.60 4.87 12.26
N SER A 187 28.25 6.03 12.40
CA SER A 187 29.49 6.31 11.72
C SER A 187 30.50 5.29 12.22
N LYS A 188 30.82 4.34 11.33
CA LYS A 188 31.95 3.39 11.36
C LYS A 188 32.59 3.24 12.73
N LYS A 189 32.39 2.07 13.36
CA LYS A 189 33.13 1.62 14.55
C LYS A 189 34.56 2.18 14.51
N PRO A 190 35.03 2.90 15.54
CA PRO A 190 36.40 3.37 15.58
C PRO A 190 37.28 2.15 15.36
N LYS A 191 38.18 2.24 14.39
CA LYS A 191 39.18 1.21 14.13
C LYS A 191 39.86 0.97 15.46
N THR A 192 39.57 -0.17 16.09
CA THR A 192 40.36 -0.64 17.19
C THR A 192 41.78 -0.69 16.66
N ASP A 193 42.64 0.08 17.30
CA ASP A 193 44.04 0.25 16.96
C ASP A 193 44.81 -1.03 17.35
N ASN A 194 44.30 -2.19 16.92
CA ASN A 194 45.00 -3.45 16.98
C ASN A 194 45.45 -3.80 15.57
N LYS A 195 46.33 -2.92 15.08
CA LYS A 195 47.23 -3.20 13.98
C LYS A 195 48.22 -4.22 14.55
N GLU A 196 47.83 -5.49 14.57
CA GLU A 196 48.75 -6.61 14.76
C GLU A 196 49.84 -6.42 13.72
N LYS A 197 50.97 -5.84 14.14
CA LYS A 197 52.16 -5.67 13.32
C LYS A 197 52.79 -7.05 13.22
N ALA A 198 52.17 -7.93 12.44
CA ALA A 198 52.82 -9.16 12.04
C ALA A 198 54.12 -8.77 11.34
N THR A 199 55.24 -9.18 11.96
CA THR A 199 56.56 -9.00 11.39
C THR A 199 56.59 -9.74 10.06
N ARG A 200 57.15 -9.11 9.03
CA ARG A 200 57.26 -9.70 7.69
C ARG A 200 58.05 -11.01 7.79
N MET A 201 57.43 -12.11 7.41
CA MET A 201 58.13 -13.38 7.27
C MET A 201 59.04 -13.38 6.02
N PRO A 202 60.14 -14.13 6.00
CA PRO A 202 61.02 -14.22 4.83
C PRO A 202 60.25 -14.75 3.61
N ARG A 203 60.55 -14.20 2.42
CA ARG A 203 59.81 -14.48 1.16
C ARG A 203 59.71 -15.97 0.85
N ASN A 204 60.77 -16.74 1.11
CA ASN A 204 60.81 -18.16 0.79
C ASN A 204 59.80 -18.96 1.62
N GLU A 205 59.73 -18.70 2.93
CA GLU A 205 58.81 -19.38 3.84
C GLU A 205 57.34 -19.02 3.54
N LEU A 206 57.08 -17.77 3.12
CA LEU A 206 55.75 -17.37 2.67
C LEU A 206 55.36 -18.08 1.36
N MET A 207 56.28 -18.26 0.43
CA MET A 207 56.00 -18.99 -0.82
C MET A 207 55.64 -20.45 -0.53
N ASP A 208 56.35 -21.13 0.36
CA ASP A 208 56.08 -22.52 0.71
C ASP A 208 54.71 -22.67 1.40
N LEU A 209 54.34 -21.75 2.30
CA LEU A 209 52.99 -21.71 2.90
C LEU A 209 51.90 -21.40 1.87
N LEU A 210 52.17 -20.52 0.90
CA LEU A 210 51.23 -20.20 -0.16
C LEU A 210 51.00 -21.41 -1.07
N PHE A 211 52.05 -22.13 -1.48
CA PHE A 211 51.89 -23.35 -2.27
C PHE A 211 51.10 -24.41 -1.50
N ALA A 212 51.39 -24.64 -0.22
CA ALA A 212 50.61 -25.55 0.61
C ALA A 212 49.12 -25.13 0.74
N ALA A 213 48.83 -23.82 0.78
CA ALA A 213 47.46 -23.32 0.77
C ALA A 213 46.77 -23.55 -0.58
N PHE A 214 47.46 -23.31 -1.71
CA PHE A 214 46.92 -23.53 -3.06
C PHE A 214 46.77 -25.00 -3.44
N ASP A 215 47.52 -25.91 -2.82
CA ASP A 215 47.33 -27.36 -2.95
C ASP A 215 46.01 -27.81 -2.30
N ARG A 216 45.60 -27.17 -1.20
CA ARG A 216 44.30 -27.45 -0.55
C ARG A 216 43.12 -26.93 -1.35
N TYR A 217 43.23 -25.70 -1.87
CA TYR A 217 42.18 -25.07 -2.69
C TYR A 217 42.77 -24.34 -3.89
N PRO A 218 42.32 -24.64 -5.13
CA PRO A 218 42.85 -24.00 -6.34
C PRO A 218 42.61 -22.48 -6.43
N TYR A 219 41.62 -21.97 -5.70
CA TYR A 219 41.22 -20.57 -5.70
C TYR A 219 41.10 -20.04 -4.27
N TRP A 220 41.74 -18.91 -3.99
CA TRP A 220 41.72 -18.28 -2.67
C TRP A 220 41.36 -16.80 -2.72
N SER A 221 40.55 -16.33 -1.78
CA SER A 221 40.26 -14.90 -1.63
C SER A 221 41.42 -14.17 -0.94
N PHE A 222 41.63 -12.88 -1.24
CA PHE A 222 42.69 -12.09 -0.58
C PHE A 222 42.59 -12.14 0.95
N LYS A 223 41.35 -12.09 1.47
CA LYS A 223 41.08 -12.11 2.91
C LYS A 223 41.43 -13.47 3.53
N GLY A 224 41.13 -14.57 2.82
CA GLY A 224 41.47 -15.93 3.29
C GLY A 224 42.98 -16.14 3.37
N ILE A 225 43.74 -15.69 2.37
CA ILE A 225 45.21 -15.78 2.39
C ILE A 225 45.78 -14.88 3.49
N LEU A 226 45.19 -13.69 3.71
CA LEU A 226 45.61 -12.78 4.78
C LEU A 226 45.42 -13.39 6.17
N GLU A 227 44.33 -14.13 6.37
CA GLU A 227 44.01 -14.80 7.63
C GLU A 227 44.91 -16.02 7.89
N GLU A 228 45.20 -16.81 6.85
CA GLU A 228 46.07 -17.98 6.94
C GLU A 228 47.54 -17.59 7.16
N THR A 229 48.03 -16.59 6.42
CA THR A 229 49.46 -16.18 6.46
C THR A 229 49.75 -15.17 7.56
N LYS A 230 48.72 -14.47 8.06
CA LYS A 230 48.81 -13.34 8.99
C LYS A 230 49.85 -12.29 8.59
N GLN A 231 50.15 -12.15 7.30
CA GLN A 231 51.16 -11.20 6.81
C GLN A 231 50.55 -9.83 6.50
N PRO A 232 51.32 -8.73 6.56
CA PRO A 232 50.80 -7.42 6.20
C PRO A 232 50.34 -7.38 4.74
N SER A 233 49.17 -6.77 4.50
CA SER A 233 48.46 -6.80 3.22
C SER A 233 49.26 -6.24 2.03
N GLN A 234 50.21 -5.34 2.27
CA GLN A 234 51.06 -4.78 1.23
C GLN A 234 52.10 -5.81 0.74
N TYR A 235 52.80 -6.46 1.66
CA TYR A 235 53.84 -7.45 1.35
C TYR A 235 53.24 -8.71 0.71
N LEU A 236 52.07 -9.13 1.19
CA LEU A 236 51.34 -10.25 0.61
C LEU A 236 50.93 -9.97 -0.85
N LYS A 237 50.52 -8.74 -1.19
CA LYS A 237 50.17 -8.37 -2.57
C LYS A 237 51.37 -8.38 -3.51
N GLU A 238 52.54 -7.95 -3.04
CA GLU A 238 53.79 -7.99 -3.83
C GLU A 238 54.10 -9.43 -4.24
N ILE A 239 54.11 -10.34 -3.26
CA ILE A 239 54.38 -11.77 -3.48
C ILE A 239 53.30 -12.44 -4.33
N LEU A 240 52.01 -12.20 -4.05
CA LEU A 240 50.91 -12.73 -4.86
C LEU A 240 50.94 -12.23 -6.31
N SER A 241 51.44 -11.02 -6.57
CA SER A 241 51.56 -10.51 -7.94
C SER A 241 52.64 -11.25 -8.76
N GLU A 242 53.65 -11.80 -8.08
CA GLU A 242 54.73 -12.56 -8.71
C GLU A 242 54.26 -13.98 -9.09
N ILE A 243 53.55 -14.67 -8.18
CA ILE A 243 53.21 -16.10 -8.33
C ILE A 243 51.76 -16.39 -8.75
N CYS A 244 50.82 -15.46 -8.55
CA CYS A 244 49.39 -15.67 -8.79
C CYS A 244 48.82 -14.74 -9.86
N ILE A 245 47.66 -15.12 -10.38
CA ILE A 245 46.80 -14.32 -11.25
C ILE A 245 45.54 -13.98 -10.45
N LEU A 246 45.14 -12.71 -10.44
CA LEU A 246 43.86 -12.28 -9.84
C LEU A 246 42.75 -12.39 -10.87
N ASN A 247 41.76 -13.24 -10.59
CA ASN A 247 40.58 -13.38 -11.43
C ASN A 247 39.67 -12.17 -11.22
N LYS A 248 39.56 -11.30 -12.23
CA LYS A 248 38.75 -10.06 -12.15
C LYS A 248 37.28 -10.26 -12.55
N ARG A 249 36.94 -11.39 -13.19
CA ARG A 249 35.60 -11.69 -13.71
C ARG A 249 35.25 -13.17 -13.50
N GLY A 250 33.96 -13.45 -13.45
CA GLY A 250 33.41 -14.81 -13.30
C GLY A 250 33.03 -15.18 -11.86
N PRO A 251 32.58 -16.43 -11.62
CA PRO A 251 32.16 -16.91 -10.29
C PRO A 251 33.25 -16.81 -9.22
N TYR A 252 34.52 -16.83 -9.64
CA TYR A 252 35.70 -16.70 -8.78
C TYR A 252 36.32 -15.30 -8.84
N ALA A 253 35.53 -14.27 -9.16
CA ALA A 253 36.00 -12.89 -9.19
C ALA A 253 36.48 -12.43 -7.81
N GLY A 254 37.68 -11.85 -7.75
CA GLY A 254 38.34 -11.44 -6.51
C GLY A 254 39.21 -12.53 -5.87
N ASN A 255 39.28 -13.72 -6.46
CA ASN A 255 40.17 -14.80 -6.00
C ASN A 255 41.49 -14.84 -6.78
N TYR A 256 42.55 -15.25 -6.11
CA TYR A 256 43.85 -15.56 -6.67
C TYR A 256 43.91 -17.02 -7.08
N GLN A 257 44.56 -17.29 -8.21
CA GLN A 257 44.93 -18.61 -8.70
C GLN A 257 46.42 -18.64 -8.99
N LEU A 258 47.08 -19.78 -8.84
CA LEU A 258 48.51 -19.90 -9.14
C LEU A 258 48.77 -19.83 -10.65
N LYS A 259 49.89 -19.20 -11.07
CA LYS A 259 50.34 -19.22 -12.47
C LYS A 259 50.68 -20.65 -12.91
N GLN A 260 50.44 -20.96 -14.19
CA GLN A 260 50.67 -22.28 -14.77
C GLN A 260 52.14 -22.73 -14.68
N GLU A 261 53.08 -21.77 -14.68
CA GLU A 261 54.53 -21.99 -14.51
C GLU A 261 54.91 -22.52 -13.12
N TYR A 262 54.09 -22.24 -12.10
CA TYR A 262 54.32 -22.69 -10.72
C TYR A 262 53.46 -23.88 -10.34
N LYS A 263 52.39 -24.15 -11.10
CA LYS A 263 51.57 -25.36 -10.97
C LYS A 263 52.34 -26.64 -11.35
N GLN A 264 53.41 -26.52 -12.12
CA GLN A 264 54.27 -27.62 -12.56
C GLN A 264 55.66 -27.61 -11.90
N ARG A 265 55.87 -26.83 -10.83
CA ARG A 265 57.09 -27.01 -10.04
C ARG A 265 56.88 -28.24 -9.16
N PRO A 266 57.59 -29.37 -9.40
CA PRO A 266 57.65 -30.41 -8.40
C PRO A 266 58.29 -29.80 -7.15
N SER A 267 57.73 -30.13 -5.99
CA SER A 267 58.26 -29.70 -4.70
C SER A 267 59.75 -30.08 -4.62
N ALA A 268 60.57 -29.30 -3.91
CA ALA A 268 61.98 -29.61 -3.70
C ALA A 268 62.21 -31.01 -3.07
N ALA A 269 61.16 -31.62 -2.50
CA ALA A 269 61.13 -32.99 -2.00
C ALA A 269 61.13 -34.08 -3.11
N GLU A 270 60.67 -33.80 -4.33
CA GLU A 270 60.63 -34.80 -5.42
C GLU A 270 61.88 -34.82 -6.29
N LYS A 271 62.68 -33.74 -6.31
CA LYS A 271 63.95 -33.69 -7.06
C LYS A 271 65.06 -34.56 -6.49
N GLN A 272 64.92 -35.05 -5.26
CA GLN A 272 65.87 -36.02 -4.68
C GLN A 272 65.43 -37.48 -4.90
N ASN A 273 64.17 -37.74 -5.28
CA ASN A 273 63.65 -39.11 -5.43
C ASN A 273 63.55 -39.58 -6.89
N SER A 274 63.78 -38.69 -7.87
CA SER A 274 63.71 -39.02 -9.30
C SER A 274 65.06 -39.35 -9.95
N THR A 275 66.18 -39.20 -9.24
CA THR A 275 67.54 -39.46 -9.80
C THR A 275 68.03 -40.90 -9.55
N GLU A 276 67.32 -41.71 -8.74
CA GLU A 276 67.72 -43.10 -8.43
C GLU A 276 66.79 -44.18 -9.04
N LYS A 277 65.75 -43.83 -9.80
CA LYS A 277 64.70 -44.79 -10.21
C LYS A 277 64.42 -44.93 -11.71
N SER A 278 65.38 -44.59 -12.58
CA SER A 278 65.20 -44.70 -14.04
C SER A 278 66.39 -45.34 -14.78
N ALA A 279 67.28 -46.06 -14.07
CA ALA A 279 68.38 -46.81 -14.68
C ALA A 279 68.03 -48.27 -15.03
N GLU A 280 66.84 -48.76 -14.68
CA GLU A 280 66.42 -50.13 -15.00
C GLU A 280 64.98 -50.07 -15.52
N ASP A 281 64.84 -50.12 -16.84
CA ASP A 281 63.94 -51.02 -17.57
C ASP A 281 63.63 -50.40 -18.94
N ALA A 282 64.59 -50.53 -19.84
CA ALA A 282 64.39 -50.36 -21.27
C ALA A 282 64.01 -51.73 -21.83
N THR A 283 62.74 -51.96 -22.16
CA THR A 283 62.37 -53.03 -23.09
C THR A 283 60.92 -52.94 -23.57
N SER A 284 60.81 -53.03 -24.90
CA SER A 284 59.65 -53.39 -25.72
C SER A 284 58.62 -52.31 -26.09
N SER A 285 58.89 -51.74 -27.27
CA SER A 285 57.93 -51.42 -28.33
C SER A 285 56.87 -52.51 -28.54
N GLU A 286 55.65 -52.11 -28.91
CA GLU A 286 54.91 -52.65 -30.05
C GLU A 286 53.76 -51.71 -30.44
N ASP A 287 53.56 -51.64 -31.75
CA ASP A 287 52.84 -50.67 -32.58
C ASP A 287 51.32 -50.95 -32.71
N GLU A 288 50.68 -50.12 -33.56
CA GLU A 288 49.42 -50.31 -34.31
C GLU A 288 48.09 -49.99 -33.58
N ASP A 289 47.08 -49.33 -34.17
CA ASP A 289 46.87 -48.48 -35.36
C ASP A 289 45.38 -48.03 -35.34
N GLU A 290 44.99 -47.24 -36.35
CA GLU A 290 43.63 -46.88 -36.83
C GLU A 290 42.96 -45.62 -36.21
N GLU A 291 42.98 -44.46 -36.90
CA GLU A 291 42.13 -44.06 -38.05
C GLU A 291 40.62 -43.96 -37.69
N PHE A 292 39.79 -43.03 -38.15
CA PHE A 292 39.85 -41.84 -39.00
C PHE A 292 38.38 -41.37 -39.18
N MET A 293 38.15 -40.05 -39.10
CA MET A 293 37.00 -39.30 -39.67
C MET A 293 35.57 -39.69 -39.21
N GLU A 294 34.52 -38.88 -39.37
CA GLU A 294 34.25 -37.81 -40.33
C GLU A 294 33.19 -36.85 -39.75
N ASP A 295 33.31 -35.58 -40.16
CA ASP A 295 32.39 -34.49 -39.86
C ASP A 295 31.34 -34.42 -40.97
N VAL A 296 30.04 -34.51 -40.66
CA VAL A 296 28.98 -34.03 -41.56
C VAL A 296 27.88 -33.34 -40.73
N LYS A 297 27.67 -32.06 -41.02
CA LYS A 297 26.60 -31.20 -40.50
C LYS A 297 25.23 -31.55 -41.10
N LEU A 298 24.20 -31.45 -40.27
CA LEU A 298 23.08 -30.50 -40.43
C LEU A 298 22.46 -30.20 -39.05
#